data_AF-A0AAJ3P566-F1
#
_entry.id   AF-A0AAJ3P566-F1
#
_cell.length_a   1.000
_cell.length_b   1.000
_cell.length_c   1.000
_cell.angle_alpha   90.00
_cell.angle_beta   90.00
_cell.angle_gamma   90.00
#
_symmetry.space_group_name_H-M   'P 1'
#
loop_
_entity.id
_entity.type
_entity.pdbx_description
1 polymer ?
#
loop_
_entity_poly.entity_id
_entity_poly.type
_entity_poly.pdbx_seq_one_letter_code
_entity_poly.pdbx_strand_id
1 'polypeptide(L)'
;MIDHDRATLAIYSESRTVAEITASLQLEPTEAANIGEQTRSGRAGRAYKPEYLTYQRTTWLLDVTARSTGDDEGVNASLITDLAAIGCEVRGTVFLDDHDAGRDGVEFRVDD
;
A
#
# COMPACT_ATOMS: atom_id res chain seq x y z
N MET A 1 -9.28 -21.07 -11.48
CA MET A 1 -8.88 -19.78 -12.08
C MET A 1 -9.12 -18.74 -11.00
N ILE A 2 -8.07 -18.08 -10.52
CA ILE A 2 -8.14 -17.14 -9.40
C ILE A 2 -8.32 -15.76 -10.01
N ASP A 3 -9.54 -15.23 -9.90
CA ASP A 3 -10.00 -13.95 -10.45
C ASP A 3 -9.93 -12.90 -9.32
N HIS A 4 -8.72 -12.40 -9.05
CA HIS A 4 -8.56 -11.42 -7.99
C HIS A 4 -7.50 -10.38 -8.36
N ASP A 5 -7.91 -9.12 -8.44
CA ASP A 5 -7.03 -7.97 -8.45
C ASP A 5 -6.44 -7.77 -7.06
N ARG A 6 -5.14 -7.49 -6.98
CA ARG A 6 -4.46 -7.27 -5.70
C ARG A 6 -3.69 -5.96 -5.72
N ALA A 7 -4.00 -5.10 -4.77
CA ALA A 7 -3.32 -3.84 -4.53
C ALA A 7 -2.72 -3.84 -3.12
N THR A 8 -1.46 -3.40 -3.01
CA THR A 8 -0.82 -3.17 -1.72
C THR A 8 -0.41 -1.71 -1.58
N LEU A 9 -0.61 -1.16 -0.38
CA LEU A 9 -0.23 0.19 0.00
C LEU A 9 0.54 0.12 1.32
N ALA A 10 1.72 0.71 1.33
CA ALA A 10 2.59 0.81 2.49
C ALA A 10 2.95 2.27 2.75
N ILE A 11 2.74 2.71 3.98
CA ILE A 11 3.08 4.06 4.45
C ILE A 11 4.07 3.94 5.59
N TYR A 12 5.17 4.67 5.46
CA TYR A 12 6.20 4.77 6.48
C TYR A 12 6.30 6.21 6.98
N SER A 13 6.32 6.38 8.30
CA SER A 13 6.43 7.69 8.93
C SER A 13 7.41 7.71 10.09
N GLU A 14 8.14 8.81 10.23
CA GLU A 14 8.97 9.10 11.40
C GLU A 14 8.25 9.97 12.44
N SER A 15 7.16 10.62 12.06
CA SER A 15 6.50 11.64 12.86
C SER A 15 5.04 11.34 13.17
N ARG A 16 4.34 10.59 12.31
CA ARG A 16 2.93 10.23 12.51
C ARG A 16 2.79 8.85 13.11
N THR A 17 1.80 8.72 13.98
CA THR A 17 1.34 7.46 14.57
C THR A 17 0.38 6.72 13.64
N VAL A 18 0.17 5.43 13.90
CA VAL A 18 -0.83 4.62 13.18
C VAL A 18 -2.21 5.27 13.26
N ALA A 19 -2.61 5.77 14.43
CA ALA A 19 -3.91 6.38 14.64
C ALA A 19 -4.11 7.65 13.79
N GLU A 20 -3.09 8.49 13.67
CA GLU A 20 -3.15 9.71 12.84
C GLU A 20 -3.23 9.38 11.35
N ILE A 21 -2.51 8.34 10.90
CA ILE A 21 -2.56 7.88 9.51
C ILE A 21 -3.94 7.29 9.21
N THR A 22 -4.45 6.40 10.06
CA THR A 22 -5.80 5.82 9.93
C THR A 22 -6.88 6.90 9.91
N ALA A 23 -6.81 7.89 10.82
CA ALA A 23 -7.77 8.99 10.84
C ALA A 23 -7.72 9.87 9.58
N SER A 24 -6.54 10.02 8.98
CA SER A 24 -6.38 10.79 7.73
C SER A 24 -6.94 10.04 6.53
N LEU A 25 -6.70 8.73 6.44
CA LEU A 25 -7.11 7.92 5.29
C LEU A 25 -8.54 7.39 5.40
N GLN A 26 -9.10 7.32 6.61
CA GLN A 26 -10.39 6.68 6.90
C GLN A 26 -10.46 5.23 6.40
N LEU A 27 -9.31 4.58 6.35
CA LEU A 27 -9.14 3.17 5.98
C LEU A 27 -8.51 2.45 7.16
N GLU A 28 -8.89 1.19 7.35
CA GLU A 28 -8.26 0.33 8.34
C GLU A 28 -7.08 -0.43 7.72
N PRO A 29 -5.88 -0.40 8.31
CA PRO A 29 -4.75 -1.17 7.81
C PRO A 29 -4.97 -2.66 8.02
N THR A 30 -4.37 -3.46 7.14
CA THR A 30 -4.20 -4.90 7.33
C THR A 30 -3.14 -5.21 8.40
N GLU A 31 -2.05 -4.45 8.41
CA GLU A 31 -0.99 -4.55 9.43
C GLU A 31 -0.46 -3.15 9.75
N ALA A 32 -0.21 -2.88 11.02
CA ALA A 32 0.36 -1.60 11.44
C ALA A 32 1.18 -1.75 12.73
N ALA A 33 2.13 -0.84 12.91
CA ALA A 33 2.93 -0.74 14.13
C ALA A 33 3.50 0.67 14.29
N ASN A 34 3.55 1.18 15.52
CA ASN A 34 4.22 2.44 15.83
C ASN A 34 5.73 2.25 16.04
N ILE A 35 6.46 3.37 15.98
CA ILE A 35 7.88 3.42 16.37
C ILE A 35 8.06 2.86 17.78
N GLY A 36 9.08 2.00 17.95
CA GLY A 36 9.43 1.40 19.23
C GLY A 36 8.63 0.15 19.59
N GLU A 37 7.53 -0.15 18.89
CA GLU A 37 6.85 -1.43 19.06
C GLU A 37 7.73 -2.58 18.57
N GLN A 38 7.55 -3.76 19.18
CA GLN A 38 8.34 -4.94 18.81
C GLN A 38 7.96 -5.45 17.41
N THR A 39 8.98 -5.69 16.59
CA THR A 39 8.85 -6.44 15.34
C THR A 39 8.49 -7.90 15.64
N ARG A 40 8.09 -8.66 14.62
CA ARG A 40 7.87 -10.11 14.77
C ARG A 40 9.12 -10.82 15.31
N SER A 41 10.31 -10.39 14.89
CA SER A 41 11.59 -10.91 15.38
C SER A 41 11.82 -10.57 16.85
N GLY A 42 11.48 -9.35 17.27
CA GLY A 42 11.50 -8.93 18.68
C GLY A 42 10.58 -9.78 19.55
N ARG A 43 9.31 -9.95 19.13
CA ARG A 43 8.32 -10.77 19.85
C ARG A 43 8.74 -12.24 19.92
N ALA A 44 9.42 -12.75 18.90
CA ALA A 44 9.94 -14.11 18.85
C ALA A 44 11.24 -14.31 19.66
N GLY A 45 11.77 -13.27 20.32
CA GLY A 45 12.96 -13.37 21.15
C GLY A 45 14.24 -13.69 20.38
N ARG A 46 14.32 -13.29 19.10
CA ARG A 46 15.49 -13.56 18.27
C ARG A 46 16.69 -12.71 18.70
N ALA A 47 17.89 -13.30 18.66
CA ALA A 47 19.13 -12.62 19.00
C ALA A 47 19.66 -11.80 17.79
N TYR A 48 18.97 -10.70 17.47
CA TYR A 48 19.43 -9.71 16.48
C TYR A 48 19.87 -8.42 17.16
N LYS A 49 20.47 -7.51 16.39
CA LYS A 49 20.75 -6.16 16.87
C LYS A 49 19.43 -5.48 17.28
N PRO A 50 19.43 -4.61 18.31
CA PRO A 50 18.22 -3.96 18.82
C PRO A 50 17.39 -3.25 17.75
N GLU A 51 18.04 -2.63 16.77
CA GLU A 51 17.43 -1.96 15.61
C GLU A 51 16.51 -2.87 14.76
N TYR A 52 16.71 -4.19 14.78
CA TYR A 52 15.84 -5.16 14.08
C TYR A 52 14.72 -5.72 14.96
N LEU A 53 14.75 -5.46 16.26
CA LEU A 53 13.79 -5.98 17.23
C LEU A 53 12.61 -5.03 17.46
N THR A 54 12.76 -3.75 17.11
CA THR A 54 11.71 -2.73 17.18
C THR A 54 11.53 -2.00 15.85
N TYR A 55 10.32 -1.53 15.59
CA TYR A 55 10.03 -0.68 14.45
C TYR A 55 10.76 0.65 14.60
N GLN A 56 11.59 1.00 13.61
CA GLN A 56 12.32 2.27 13.58
C GLN A 56 11.47 3.42 13.03
N ARG A 57 10.38 3.08 12.34
CA ARG A 57 9.42 3.99 11.73
C ARG A 57 8.02 3.43 11.94
N THR A 58 7.03 4.29 12.07
CA THR A 58 5.63 3.87 12.01
C THR A 58 5.39 3.22 10.66
N THR A 59 4.77 2.05 10.68
CA THR A 59 4.43 1.28 9.50
C THR A 59 2.92 1.12 9.46
N TRP A 60 2.32 1.40 8.31
CA TRP A 60 0.90 1.24 8.04
C TRP A 60 0.76 0.54 6.68
N LEU A 61 0.15 -0.64 6.66
CA LEU A 61 0.07 -1.52 5.50
C LEU A 61 -1.38 -1.87 5.22
N LEU A 62 -1.79 -1.76 3.96
CA LEU A 62 -3.09 -2.19 3.46
C LEU A 62 -2.89 -3.14 2.27
N ASP A 63 -3.52 -4.31 2.36
CA ASP A 63 -3.60 -5.30 1.28
C ASP A 63 -5.07 -5.47 0.91
N VAL A 64 -5.41 -5.07 -0.32
CA VAL A 64 -6.75 -5.22 -0.87
C VAL A 64 -6.70 -6.28 -1.94
N THR A 65 -7.53 -7.30 -1.78
CA THR A 65 -7.78 -8.31 -2.82
C THR A 65 -9.24 -8.17 -3.23
N ALA A 66 -9.48 -7.64 -4.42
CA ALA A 66 -10.82 -7.48 -4.99
C ALA A 66 -11.04 -8.56 -6.05
N ARG A 67 -12.27 -9.08 -6.18
CA ARG A 67 -12.63 -9.84 -7.39
C ARG A 67 -12.91 -8.82 -8.48
N SER A 68 -12.33 -9.01 -9.66
CA SER A 68 -12.49 -8.05 -10.74
C SER A 68 -13.92 -8.17 -11.27
N THR A 69 -14.81 -7.28 -10.82
CA THR A 69 -16.16 -7.18 -11.40
C THR A 69 -16.17 -6.20 -12.55
N GLY A 70 -15.13 -6.09 -13.37
CA GLY A 70 -15.12 -5.29 -14.62
C GLY A 70 -15.38 -3.79 -14.47
N ASP A 71 -15.64 -3.30 -13.27
CA ASP A 71 -15.90 -1.90 -12.94
C ASP A 71 -14.57 -1.30 -12.49
N ASP A 72 -13.74 -0.95 -13.48
CA ASP A 72 -12.39 -0.46 -13.31
C ASP A 72 -12.41 0.96 -12.70
N GLU A 73 -12.62 1.04 -11.39
CA GLU A 73 -12.60 2.30 -10.63
C GLU A 73 -11.13 2.66 -10.36
N GLY A 74 -10.54 3.39 -11.31
CA GLY A 74 -9.16 3.88 -11.21
C GLY A 74 -8.86 4.62 -9.89
N VAL A 75 -7.57 4.73 -9.56
CA VAL A 75 -7.10 5.33 -8.29
C VAL A 75 -7.75 6.70 -8.04
N ASN A 76 -8.54 6.80 -6.95
CA ASN A 76 -9.30 8.00 -6.63
C ASN A 76 -8.37 9.20 -6.34
N ALA A 77 -8.54 10.31 -7.06
CA ALA A 77 -7.72 11.51 -6.89
C ALA A 77 -7.79 12.12 -5.47
N SER A 78 -8.88 11.85 -4.74
CA SER A 78 -9.03 12.25 -3.33
C SER A 78 -8.05 11.49 -2.45
N LEU A 79 -7.90 10.17 -2.67
CA LEU A 79 -6.91 9.35 -1.97
C LEU A 79 -5.48 9.83 -2.23
N ILE A 80 -5.17 10.23 -3.47
CA ILE A 80 -3.85 10.79 -3.81
C ILE A 80 -3.60 12.11 -3.06
N THR A 81 -4.63 12.95 -2.94
CA THR A 81 -4.55 14.23 -2.22
C THR A 81 -4.37 14.01 -0.72
N ASP A 82 -5.10 13.05 -0.14
CA ASP A 82 -4.98 12.68 1.27
C ASP A 82 -3.59 12.11 1.57
N LEU A 83 -3.07 11.25 0.69
CA LEU A 83 -1.70 10.72 0.79
C LEU A 83 -0.65 11.84 0.72
N ALA A 84 -0.82 12.81 -0.19
CA ALA A 84 0.07 13.96 -0.31
C ALA A 84 0.03 14.85 0.94
N ALA A 85 -1.16 15.08 1.53
CA ALA A 85 -1.35 15.84 2.76
C ALA A 85 -0.76 15.15 3.99
N ILE A 86 -0.60 13.82 3.94
CA ILE A 86 0.02 13.06 5.02
C ILE A 86 1.54 13.33 5.09
N GLY A 87 2.19 13.61 3.96
CA GLY A 87 3.62 13.94 3.92
C GLY A 87 4.53 12.77 4.34
N CYS A 88 4.02 11.53 4.25
CA CYS A 88 4.76 10.32 4.57
C CYS A 88 5.38 9.70 3.32
N GLU A 89 6.31 8.77 3.53
CA GLU A 89 6.79 7.93 2.45
C GLU A 89 5.73 6.88 2.11
N VAL A 90 5.26 6.89 0.87
CA VAL A 90 4.24 5.97 0.35
C VAL A 90 4.88 5.05 -0.68
N ARG A 91 4.65 3.74 -0.54
CA ARG A 91 5.06 2.71 -1.49
C ARG A 91 3.85 1.82 -1.79
N GLY A 92 3.74 1.31 -3.01
CA GLY A 92 2.65 0.40 -3.36
C GLY A 92 2.93 -0.36 -4.65
N THR A 93 2.18 -1.44 -4.82
CA THR A 93 2.16 -2.23 -6.06
C THR A 93 0.72 -2.56 -6.40
N VAL A 94 0.38 -2.48 -7.69
CA VAL A 94 -0.92 -2.91 -8.21
C VAL A 94 -0.68 -4.04 -9.18
N PHE A 95 -1.38 -5.16 -8.98
CA PHE A 95 -1.42 -6.28 -9.90
C PHE A 95 -2.83 -6.35 -10.47
N LEU A 96 -2.92 -6.09 -11.77
CA LEU A 96 -4.14 -6.24 -12.57
C LEU A 96 -4.02 -7.59 -13.28
N ASP A 97 -4.98 -8.50 -13.06
CA ASP A 97 -5.01 -9.75 -13.85
C ASP A 97 -5.65 -9.43 -15.19
N ASP A 98 -4.79 -9.24 -16.20
CA ASP A 98 -5.17 -8.77 -17.53
C ASP A 98 -5.92 -9.89 -18.29
N HIS A 99 -7.25 -9.95 -18.14
CA HIS A 99 -8.09 -10.76 -19.00
C HIS A 99 -8.55 -9.96 -20.23
N ASP A 100 -7.63 -9.42 -21.02
CA ASP A 100 -7.88 -9.22 -22.45
C ASP A 100 -6.59 -9.22 -23.28
N ALA A 101 -5.99 -10.40 -23.46
CA ALA A 101 -5.17 -10.68 -24.65
C ALA A 101 -6.07 -10.75 -25.89
N GLY A 102 -6.71 -9.62 -26.21
CA GLY A 102 -7.80 -9.46 -27.16
C GLY A 102 -7.60 -8.24 -28.06
N ARG A 103 -6.37 -8.00 -28.55
CA ARG A 103 -6.09 -7.36 -29.84
C ARG A 103 -6.76 -5.98 -30.06
N ASP A 104 -6.14 -4.92 -29.55
CA ASP A 104 -6.08 -3.66 -30.32
C ASP A 104 -4.86 -2.83 -29.91
N GLY A 105 -3.80 -2.94 -30.71
CA GLY A 105 -2.63 -2.07 -30.58
C GLY A 105 -2.98 -0.72 -31.20
N VAL A 106 -3.15 0.32 -30.39
CA VAL A 106 -3.25 1.70 -30.89
C VAL A 106 -1.83 2.17 -31.25
N GLU A 107 -1.49 2.08 -32.53
CA GLU A 107 -0.29 2.72 -33.09
C GLU A 107 -0.53 4.24 -33.18
N PHE A 108 0.12 5.02 -32.32
CA PHE A 108 0.17 6.48 -32.45
C PHE A 108 1.19 6.85 -33.52
N ARG A 109 0.70 7.32 -34.68
CA ARG A 109 1.52 7.95 -35.71
C ARG A 109 1.53 9.45 -35.47
N VAL A 110 2.71 10.01 -35.23
CA VAL A 110 2.94 11.46 -35.25
C VAL A 110 3.24 11.84 -36.70
N ASP A 111 2.38 12.64 -37.31
CA ASP A 111 2.66 13.31 -38.58
C ASP A 111 3.36 14.66 -38.27
N ASP A 112 4.41 14.96 -39.03
CA ASP A 112 5.26 16.17 -38.94
C ASP A 112 4.55 17.42 -39.50
#